data_AF-A0A1C6FTL1-F1
#
_entry.id   AF-A0A1C6FTL1-F1
#
_cell.length_a   1.000
_cell.length_b   1.000
_cell.length_c   1.000
_cell.angle_alpha   90.00
_cell.angle_beta   90.00
_cell.angle_gamma   90.00
#
_symmetry.space_group_name_H-M   'P 1'
#
loop_
_entity.id
_entity.type
_entity.pdbx_description
1 polymer ?
#
loop_
_entity_poly.entity_id
_entity_poly.type
_entity_poly.pdbx_seq_one_letter_code
_entity_poly.pdbx_strand_id
1 'polypeptide(L)'
;MFGTYAAEKHRDIRKPQIKNPRGVDEAKNLLNDSLYTAVAKGIHPRTGFERECTLVKYGKKYHPVKKYAVDLADMTPSNKDKYLPGGRKWYLKIEGLYRDFIERDSVKKDYRLSQEYCMILTIRDSKHSAPVYDEVSQQLTEKNFIHYNVQVRGTARVINSRG
;
A
#
# COMPACT_ATOMS: atom_id res chain seq x y z
N MET A 1 -5.38 -0.31 1.83
CA MET A 1 -5.58 -0.65 0.40
C MET A 1 -4.68 0.24 -0.44
N PHE A 2 -4.11 -0.26 -1.53
CA PHE A 2 -3.27 0.52 -2.44
C PHE A 2 -3.66 0.19 -3.88
N GLY A 3 -3.93 1.21 -4.71
CA GLY A 3 -4.25 0.95 -6.10
C GLY A 3 -4.66 2.17 -6.91
N THR A 4 -5.49 1.97 -7.94
CA THR A 4 -5.85 3.04 -8.90
C THR A 4 -7.35 3.28 -9.00
N TYR A 5 -7.73 4.50 -9.36
CA TYR A 5 -9.11 4.92 -9.59
C TYR A 5 -9.21 5.79 -10.85
N ALA A 6 -10.40 5.84 -11.46
CA ALA A 6 -10.60 6.55 -12.71
C ALA A 6 -10.83 8.05 -12.47
N ALA A 7 -11.74 8.40 -11.56
CA ALA A 7 -12.13 9.77 -11.32
C ALA A 7 -12.49 10.03 -9.85
N GLU A 8 -12.40 11.30 -9.46
CA GLU A 8 -12.96 11.78 -8.20
C GLU A 8 -14.43 12.09 -8.42
N LYS A 9 -15.27 11.75 -7.43
CA LYS A 9 -16.70 12.06 -7.46
C LYS A 9 -17.13 12.77 -6.18
N HIS A 10 -18.02 13.74 -6.32
CA HIS A 10 -18.71 14.27 -5.16
C HIS A 10 -19.74 13.26 -4.66
N ARG A 11 -19.75 13.06 -3.34
CA ARG A 11 -20.71 12.19 -2.66
C ARG A 11 -21.69 13.05 -1.88
N ASP A 12 -22.94 12.62 -1.89
CA ASP A 12 -24.00 13.27 -1.15
C ASP A 12 -23.88 13.00 0.36
N ILE A 13 -23.43 14.01 1.10
CA ILE A 13 -23.25 13.97 2.55
C ILE A 13 -24.57 14.08 3.34
N ARG A 14 -25.70 14.29 2.67
CA ARG A 14 -27.03 14.23 3.32
C ARG A 14 -27.38 12.80 3.71
N LYS A 15 -26.75 11.81 3.08
CA LYS A 15 -26.91 10.39 3.45
C LYS A 15 -26.13 10.11 4.74
N PRO A 16 -26.77 9.59 5.81
CA PRO A 16 -26.14 9.40 7.12
C PRO A 16 -24.86 8.55 7.10
N GLN A 17 -24.74 7.65 6.13
CA GLN A 17 -23.60 6.74 5.97
C GLN A 17 -22.39 7.39 5.28
N ILE A 18 -22.56 8.56 4.65
CA ILE A 18 -21.53 9.22 3.83
C ILE A 18 -20.96 10.40 4.60
N LYS A 19 -19.84 10.15 5.30
CA LYS A 19 -19.12 11.19 6.05
C LYS A 19 -18.14 12.00 5.20
N ASN A 20 -17.67 11.45 4.08
CA ASN A 20 -16.70 12.10 3.20
C ASN A 20 -17.38 12.60 1.92
N PRO A 21 -17.39 13.92 1.64
CA PRO A 21 -17.96 14.49 0.42
C PRO A 21 -17.17 14.14 -0.84
N ARG A 22 -15.95 13.63 -0.71
CA ARG A 22 -15.12 13.18 -1.83
C ARG A 22 -15.07 11.66 -1.86
N GLY A 23 -15.39 11.12 -3.02
CA GLY A 23 -15.31 9.71 -3.35
C GLY A 23 -14.36 9.46 -4.50
N VAL A 24 -13.94 8.21 -4.61
CA VAL A 24 -13.25 7.68 -5.79
C VAL A 24 -14.23 6.81 -6.56
N ASP A 25 -14.15 6.87 -7.89
CA ASP A 25 -14.91 6.02 -8.80
C ASP A 25 -14.04 4.97 -9.47
N GLU A 26 -14.63 3.80 -9.72
CA GLU A 26 -13.95 2.60 -10.23
C GLU A 26 -12.67 2.22 -9.48
N ALA A 27 -12.57 2.50 -8.18
CA ALA A 27 -11.37 2.21 -7.41
C ALA A 27 -11.05 0.71 -7.37
N LYS A 28 -9.81 0.35 -7.68
CA LYS A 28 -9.33 -1.03 -7.64
C LYS A 28 -8.08 -1.15 -6.77
N ASN A 29 -8.16 -2.02 -5.76
CA ASN A 29 -7.01 -2.39 -4.93
C ASN A 29 -6.08 -3.31 -5.73
N LEU A 30 -4.88 -2.82 -6.05
CA LEU A 30 -3.88 -3.54 -6.82
C LEU A 30 -3.14 -4.60 -6.01
N LEU A 31 -3.32 -4.62 -4.68
CA LEU A 31 -2.78 -5.68 -3.82
C LEU A 31 -3.59 -6.98 -3.87
N ASN A 32 -4.64 -7.06 -4.70
CA ASN A 32 -5.52 -8.21 -4.79
C ASN A 32 -4.95 -9.27 -5.75
N ASP A 33 -4.73 -10.47 -5.25
CA ASP A 33 -4.16 -11.60 -5.99
C ASP A 33 -4.95 -11.98 -7.24
N SER A 34 -6.27 -11.74 -7.25
CA SER A 34 -7.11 -11.99 -8.44
C SER A 34 -6.71 -11.20 -9.68
N LEU A 35 -5.90 -10.15 -9.53
CA LEU A 35 -5.42 -9.34 -10.65
C LEU A 35 -4.24 -9.98 -11.41
N TYR A 36 -3.55 -10.91 -10.77
CA TYR A 36 -2.29 -11.47 -11.24
C TYR A 36 -2.46 -12.91 -11.70
N THR A 37 -1.56 -13.35 -12.58
CA THR A 37 -1.55 -14.74 -13.08
C THR A 37 -1.33 -15.74 -11.93
N ALA A 38 -1.82 -16.97 -12.07
CA ALA A 38 -1.59 -18.03 -11.09
C ALA A 38 -0.09 -18.34 -10.90
N VAL A 39 0.69 -18.15 -11.98
CA VAL A 39 2.15 -18.24 -12.00
C VAL A 39 2.76 -17.20 -11.06
N ALA A 40 2.31 -15.95 -11.10
CA ALA A 40 2.77 -14.89 -10.19
C ALA A 40 2.38 -15.11 -8.72
N LYS A 41 1.29 -15.85 -8.44
CA LYS A 41 0.85 -16.14 -7.06
C LYS A 41 1.79 -17.05 -6.27
N GLY A 42 2.72 -17.74 -6.94
CA GLY A 42 3.65 -18.66 -6.30
C GLY A 42 5.13 -18.38 -6.57
N ILE A 43 5.48 -17.39 -7.40
CA ILE A 43 6.81 -17.33 -8.01
C ILE A 43 7.66 -16.11 -7.60
N HIS A 44 7.14 -15.00 -7.03
CA HIS A 44 7.99 -13.80 -6.87
C HIS A 44 8.04 -12.98 -5.58
N PRO A 45 9.27 -12.52 -5.15
CA PRO A 45 10.62 -12.88 -5.68
C PRO A 45 11.68 -13.48 -4.72
N ARG A 46 11.98 -14.79 -4.87
CA ARG A 46 13.32 -15.46 -4.80
C ARG A 46 14.25 -15.24 -3.57
N THR A 47 13.94 -14.34 -2.66
CA THR A 47 14.89 -13.74 -1.69
C THR A 47 14.46 -13.89 -0.23
N GLY A 48 13.38 -14.64 0.03
CA GLY A 48 12.90 -14.99 1.38
C GLY A 48 11.92 -14.00 1.99
N PHE A 49 11.89 -12.74 1.54
CA PHE A 49 10.95 -11.69 1.98
C PHE A 49 9.46 -12.07 1.74
N GLU A 50 9.16 -12.88 0.72
CA GLU A 50 7.78 -13.28 0.44
C GLU A 50 7.21 -14.33 1.37
N ARG A 51 8.03 -15.18 2.00
CA ARG A 51 7.51 -16.13 3.00
C ARG A 51 6.80 -15.37 4.10
N GLU A 52 7.34 -14.22 4.48
CA GLU A 52 6.76 -13.33 5.48
C GLU A 52 5.47 -12.65 4.97
N CYS A 53 5.44 -12.20 3.71
CA CYS A 53 4.22 -11.64 3.09
C CYS A 53 3.11 -12.69 2.91
N THR A 54 3.48 -13.94 2.64
CA THR A 54 2.57 -15.09 2.48
C THR A 54 1.97 -15.51 3.82
N LEU A 55 2.75 -15.50 4.91
CA LEU A 55 2.25 -15.81 6.26
C LEU A 55 1.12 -14.85 6.69
N VAL A 56 1.18 -13.57 6.32
CA VAL A 56 0.12 -12.58 6.58
C VAL A 56 -1.18 -12.89 5.80
N LYS A 57 -1.08 -13.49 4.61
CA LYS A 57 -2.24 -13.83 3.77
C LYS A 57 -3.00 -15.07 4.26
N TYR A 58 -2.29 -16.07 4.80
CA TYR A 58 -2.86 -17.39 5.11
C TYR A 58 -2.95 -17.71 6.61
N GLY A 59 -2.20 -17.00 7.46
CA GLY A 59 -2.35 -17.07 8.90
C GLY A 59 -3.59 -16.30 9.32
N LYS A 60 -4.69 -16.98 9.68
CA LYS A 60 -5.94 -16.39 10.20
C LYS A 60 -5.78 -15.60 11.53
N LYS A 61 -4.58 -15.11 11.84
CA LYS A 61 -4.23 -14.34 13.04
C LYS A 61 -3.87 -12.91 12.64
N TYR A 62 -4.21 -11.96 13.50
CA TYR A 62 -3.82 -10.56 13.34
C TYR A 62 -2.30 -10.44 13.32
N HIS A 63 -1.75 -9.84 12.27
CA HIS A 63 -0.33 -9.49 12.17
C HIS A 63 -0.18 -7.98 12.36
N PRO A 64 0.61 -7.53 13.37
CA PRO A 64 0.82 -6.11 13.64
C PRO A 64 1.60 -5.41 12.52
N VAL A 65 2.45 -6.16 11.80
CA VAL A 65 3.18 -5.68 10.63
C VAL A 65 2.56 -6.30 9.38
N LYS A 66 2.08 -5.44 8.46
CA LYS A 66 1.54 -5.86 7.17
C LYS A 66 2.56 -5.57 6.08
N LYS A 67 3.12 -6.62 5.49
CA LYS A 67 4.06 -6.53 4.37
C LYS A 67 3.36 -6.92 3.08
N TYR A 68 3.50 -6.11 2.05
CA TYR A 68 2.96 -6.35 0.72
C TYR A 68 4.04 -6.07 -0.31
N ALA A 69 4.12 -6.92 -1.33
CA ALA A 69 4.93 -6.73 -2.52
C ALA A 69 4.11 -7.20 -3.73
N VAL A 70 4.11 -6.40 -4.79
CA VAL A 70 3.45 -6.74 -6.07
C VAL A 70 4.35 -6.30 -7.21
N ASP A 71 4.44 -7.13 -8.25
CA ASP A 71 5.02 -6.75 -9.52
C ASP A 71 3.89 -6.47 -10.52
N LEU A 72 3.84 -5.26 -11.05
CA LEU A 72 2.80 -4.86 -12.01
C LEU A 72 2.99 -5.51 -13.38
N ALA A 73 4.18 -6.06 -13.68
CA ALA A 73 4.44 -6.81 -14.91
C ALA A 73 3.67 -8.14 -14.94
N ASP A 74 3.40 -8.73 -13.77
CA ASP A 74 2.74 -10.02 -13.59
C ASP A 74 1.20 -9.94 -13.67
N MET A 75 0.64 -8.74 -13.78
CA MET A 75 -0.78 -8.51 -13.90
C MET A 75 -1.30 -9.10 -15.21
N THR A 76 -2.47 -9.72 -15.20
CA THR A 76 -3.04 -10.27 -16.45
C THR A 76 -3.29 -9.14 -17.45
N PRO A 77 -3.13 -9.37 -18.77
CA PRO A 77 -3.26 -8.32 -19.78
C PRO A 77 -4.57 -7.52 -19.67
N SER A 78 -5.71 -8.23 -19.55
CA SER A 78 -7.03 -7.59 -19.40
C SER A 78 -7.13 -6.71 -18.15
N ASN A 79 -6.55 -7.11 -17.02
CA ASN A 79 -6.54 -6.30 -15.80
C ASN A 79 -5.60 -5.11 -15.92
N LYS A 80 -4.46 -5.28 -16.60
CA LYS A 80 -3.50 -4.20 -16.86
C LYS A 80 -4.13 -3.10 -17.70
N ASP A 81 -4.79 -3.46 -18.80
CA ASP A 81 -5.47 -2.50 -19.68
C ASP A 81 -6.59 -1.74 -18.96
N LYS A 82 -7.27 -2.41 -18.02
CA LYS A 82 -8.37 -1.82 -17.26
C LYS A 82 -7.92 -0.94 -16.09
N TYR A 83 -6.88 -1.35 -15.35
CA TYR A 83 -6.53 -0.74 -14.07
C TYR A 83 -5.18 -0.01 -14.04
N LEU A 84 -4.34 -0.16 -15.07
CA LEU A 84 -3.08 0.56 -15.22
C LEU A 84 -2.97 1.50 -16.45
N PRO A 85 -4.04 1.96 -17.12
CA PRO A 85 -3.87 2.99 -18.15
C PRO A 85 -3.42 4.32 -17.53
N GLY A 86 -2.61 5.08 -18.27
CA GLY A 86 -1.95 6.31 -17.79
C GLY A 86 -2.88 7.42 -17.30
N GLY A 87 -4.16 7.40 -17.69
CA GLY A 87 -5.17 8.35 -17.22
C GLY A 87 -5.72 8.09 -15.81
N ARG A 88 -5.42 6.95 -15.20
CA ARG A 88 -5.88 6.63 -13.84
C ARG A 88 -4.98 7.24 -12.78
N LYS A 89 -5.58 7.59 -11.65
CA LYS A 89 -4.89 8.16 -10.49
C LYS A 89 -4.61 7.07 -9.45
N TRP A 90 -3.57 7.25 -8.65
CA TRP A 90 -3.18 6.35 -7.57
C TRP A 90 -3.80 6.76 -6.23
N TYR A 91 -4.13 5.77 -5.39
CA TYR A 91 -4.63 6.00 -4.04
C TYR A 91 -4.04 5.01 -3.03
N LEU A 92 -3.93 5.49 -1.81
CA LEU A 92 -3.64 4.69 -0.63
C LEU A 92 -4.71 4.97 0.42
N LYS A 93 -5.31 3.91 0.96
CA LYS A 93 -6.31 3.95 2.04
C LYS A 93 -5.76 3.25 3.27
N ILE A 94 -5.61 4.00 4.36
CA ILE A 94 -5.17 3.50 5.67
C ILE A 94 -6.35 3.63 6.63
N GLU A 95 -6.68 2.54 7.33
CA GLU A 95 -7.78 2.48 8.30
C GLU A 95 -7.26 1.82 9.58
N GLY A 96 -7.46 2.49 10.71
CA GLY A 96 -7.22 1.92 12.03
C GLY A 96 -8.33 0.92 12.36
N LEU A 97 -7.95 -0.26 12.83
CA LEU A 97 -8.89 -1.29 13.28
C LEU A 97 -8.80 -1.35 14.80
N TYR A 98 -9.92 -1.08 15.47
CA TYR A 98 -10.02 -1.12 16.92
C TYR A 98 -10.90 -2.31 17.33
N ARG A 99 -10.75 -2.77 18.58
CA ARG A 99 -11.64 -3.80 19.13
C ARG A 99 -12.96 -3.13 19.53
N ASP A 100 -14.08 -3.83 19.34
CA ASP A 100 -15.43 -3.34 19.69
C ASP A 100 -15.53 -2.74 21.10
N PHE A 101 -14.83 -3.34 22.08
CA PHE A 101 -14.79 -2.83 23.44
C PHE A 101 -14.22 -1.41 23.52
N ILE A 102 -13.12 -1.15 22.80
CA ILE A 102 -12.44 0.15 22.75
C ILE A 102 -13.29 1.16 21.99
N GLU A 103 -13.95 0.74 20.91
CA GLU A 103 -14.89 1.61 20.18
C GLU A 103 -16.05 2.04 21.09
N ARG A 104 -16.66 1.11 21.83
CA ARG A 104 -17.74 1.42 22.77
C ARG A 104 -17.28 2.31 23.93
N ASP A 105 -16.08 2.05 24.46
CA ASP A 105 -15.50 2.87 25.53
C ASP A 105 -15.22 4.30 25.07
N SER A 106 -14.72 4.48 23.84
CA SER A 106 -14.46 5.80 23.24
C SER A 106 -15.72 6.64 23.09
N VAL A 107 -16.84 6.02 22.72
CA VAL A 107 -18.15 6.69 22.65
C VAL A 107 -18.65 7.06 24.05
N LYS A 108 -18.46 6.19 25.04
CA LYS A 108 -18.91 6.44 26.42
C LYS A 108 -18.12 7.54 27.12
N LYS A 109 -16.81 7.60 26.88
CA LYS A 109 -15.88 8.51 27.56
C LYS A 109 -15.48 9.72 26.70
N ASP A 110 -16.09 9.86 25.53
CA ASP A 110 -15.87 10.95 24.57
C ASP A 110 -14.39 11.25 24.29
N TYR A 111 -13.65 10.23 23.84
CA TYR A 111 -12.27 10.41 23.37
C TYR A 111 -12.08 9.89 21.95
N ARG A 112 -11.12 10.51 21.25
CA ARG A 112 -10.79 10.14 19.88
C ARG A 112 -9.86 8.94 19.85
N LEU A 113 -10.24 7.90 19.12
CA LEU A 113 -9.34 6.78 18.83
C LEU A 113 -8.23 7.21 17.88
N SER A 114 -6.99 6.96 18.29
CA SER A 114 -5.79 7.23 17.50
C SER A 114 -4.78 6.09 17.65
N GLN A 115 -4.03 5.83 16.59
CA GLN A 115 -2.96 4.84 16.57
C GLN A 115 -1.79 5.40 15.75
N GLU A 116 -0.60 5.36 16.34
CA GLU A 116 0.63 5.67 15.61
C GLU A 116 0.97 4.54 14.64
N TYR A 117 1.39 4.89 13.43
CA TYR A 117 1.81 3.93 12.42
C TYR A 117 3.00 4.47 11.63
N CYS A 118 3.83 3.56 11.13
CA CYS A 118 4.90 3.86 10.18
C CYS A 118 4.62 3.12 8.88
N MET A 119 4.76 3.81 7.75
CA MET A 119 4.63 3.22 6.42
C MET A 119 5.93 3.42 5.65
N ILE A 120 6.43 2.33 5.08
CA ILE A 120 7.54 2.35 4.13
C ILE A 120 6.98 1.94 2.77
N LEU A 121 7.04 2.84 1.78
CA LEU A 121 6.63 2.59 0.41
C LEU A 121 7.87 2.62 -0.48
N THR A 122 8.05 1.58 -1.30
CA THR A 122 9.14 1.51 -2.27
C THR A 122 8.53 1.31 -3.66
N ILE A 123 8.80 2.24 -4.56
CA ILE A 123 8.41 2.17 -5.98
C ILE A 123 9.71 2.03 -6.77
N ARG A 124 9.76 1.06 -7.69
CA ARG A 124 10.92 0.81 -8.54
C ARG A 124 10.45 0.71 -9.98
N ASP A 125 11.12 1.42 -10.87
CA ASP A 125 11.03 1.17 -12.30
C ASP A 125 12.14 0.18 -12.68
N SER A 126 11.76 -1.08 -12.90
CA SER A 126 12.70 -2.14 -13.28
C SER A 126 13.30 -1.94 -14.67
N LYS A 127 12.69 -1.09 -15.51
CA LYS A 127 13.12 -0.83 -16.88
C LYS A 127 13.95 0.45 -17.02
N HIS A 128 14.14 1.21 -15.94
CA HIS A 128 14.86 2.50 -15.95
C HIS A 128 14.37 3.46 -17.06
N SER A 129 13.07 3.40 -17.37
CA SER A 129 12.43 4.19 -18.42
C SER A 129 12.02 5.59 -17.94
N ALA A 130 11.91 5.81 -16.62
CA ALA A 130 11.61 7.10 -16.03
C ALA A 130 12.47 7.39 -14.79
N PRO A 131 12.83 8.67 -14.52
CA PRO A 131 13.56 9.09 -13.32
C PRO A 131 12.64 9.16 -12.10
N VAL A 132 12.06 8.02 -11.71
CA VAL A 132 10.99 7.92 -10.69
C VAL A 132 11.38 8.57 -9.36
N TYR A 133 12.63 8.40 -8.90
CA TYR A 133 13.05 8.95 -7.60
C TYR A 133 13.16 10.47 -7.60
N ASP A 134 13.66 11.05 -8.68
CA ASP A 134 13.87 12.49 -8.80
C ASP A 134 12.52 13.20 -8.94
N GLU A 135 11.64 12.68 -9.80
CA GLU A 135 10.29 13.21 -10.00
C GLU A 135 9.44 13.15 -8.73
N VAL A 136 9.50 12.04 -7.98
CA VAL A 136 8.74 11.91 -6.73
C VAL A 136 9.23 12.93 -5.69
N SER A 137 10.55 13.09 -5.55
CA SER A 137 11.13 14.04 -4.60
C SER A 137 10.78 15.49 -4.96
N GLN A 138 10.80 15.82 -6.26
CA GLN A 138 10.38 17.12 -6.76
C GLN A 138 8.90 17.38 -6.46
N GLN A 139 8.00 16.45 -6.82
CA GLN A 139 6.57 16.61 -6.60
C GLN A 139 6.19 16.70 -5.11
N LEU A 140 6.89 15.98 -4.23
CA LEU A 140 6.68 16.09 -2.79
C LEU A 140 7.05 17.50 -2.30
N THR A 141 8.15 18.05 -2.80
CA THR A 141 8.60 19.41 -2.49
C THR A 141 7.61 20.46 -3.00
N GLU A 142 7.17 20.36 -4.25
CA GLU A 142 6.21 21.29 -4.87
C GLU A 142 4.85 21.30 -4.14
N LYS A 143 4.45 20.17 -3.57
CA LYS A 143 3.18 20.02 -2.82
C LYS A 143 3.34 20.26 -1.31
N ASN A 144 4.50 20.75 -0.86
CA ASN A 144 4.81 21.05 0.55
C ASN A 144 4.68 19.83 1.49
N PHE A 145 4.99 18.63 1.01
CA PHE A 145 5.12 17.46 1.88
C PHE A 145 6.48 17.45 2.58
N ILE A 146 6.49 17.11 3.87
CA ILE A 146 7.75 16.85 4.60
C ILE A 146 8.27 15.49 4.15
N HIS A 147 9.46 15.45 3.56
CA HIS A 147 10.12 14.22 3.12
C HIS A 147 11.63 14.28 3.41
N TYR A 148 12.22 13.10 3.59
CA TYR A 148 13.65 12.95 3.88
C TYR A 148 14.22 11.86 2.99
N ASN A 149 15.39 12.09 2.40
CA ASN A 149 16.09 11.07 1.65
C ASN A 149 16.78 10.10 2.64
N VAL A 150 16.39 8.83 2.64
CA VAL A 150 17.01 7.81 3.49
C VAL A 150 18.17 7.18 2.72
N GLN A 151 19.39 7.67 2.96
CA GLN A 151 20.59 7.03 2.43
C GLN A 151 20.92 5.77 3.24
N VAL A 152 20.61 4.59 2.69
CA VAL A 152 20.98 3.30 3.28
C VAL A 152 22.49 3.09 3.10
N ARG A 153 23.30 3.57 4.04
CA ARG A 153 24.73 3.19 4.15
C ARG A 153 24.85 2.05 5.17
N GLY A 154 25.02 0.82 4.70
CA GLY A 154 25.31 -0.30 5.59
C GLY A 154 25.51 -1.64 4.89
N THR A 155 26.75 -2.01 4.64
CA THR A 155 27.16 -3.41 4.37
C THR A 155 27.53 -4.07 5.69
N ALA A 156 26.66 -4.92 6.23
CA ALA A 156 27.01 -5.79 7.36
C ALA A 156 27.71 -7.05 6.84
N ARG A 157 29.03 -7.17 7.06
CA ARG A 157 29.78 -8.42 6.85
C ARG A 157 29.78 -9.20 8.16
N VAL A 158 29.04 -10.31 8.20
CA VAL A 158 29.12 -11.27 9.29
C VAL A 158 30.23 -12.26 8.96
N ILE A 159 31.32 -12.24 9.72
CA ILE A 159 32.39 -13.24 9.65
C ILE A 159 32.10 -14.25 10.75
N ASN A 160 31.72 -15.47 10.38
CA ASN A 160 31.56 -16.57 11.34
C ASN A 160 32.92 -17.24 11.54
N SER A 161 33.58 -16.97 12.66
CA SER A 161 34.72 -17.76 13.12
C SER A 161 34.19 -19.06 13.72
N ARG A 162 34.43 -20.19 13.05
CA ARG A 162 34.23 -21.53 13.63
C ARG A 162 35.33 -21.75 14.66
N GLY A 163 34.93 -21.92 15.92
CA GLY A 163 35.73 -22.62 16.94
C GLY A 163 35.52 -24.12 16.83
#